data_AF-A0A3G8R6X8-F1
#
_entry.id   AF-A0A3G8R6X8-F1
#
_cell.length_a   1.000
_cell.length_b   1.000
_cell.length_c   1.000
_cell.angle_alpha   90.00
_cell.angle_beta   90.00
_cell.angle_gamma   90.00
#
_symmetry.space_group_name_H-M   'P 1'
#
loop_
_entity.id
_entity.type
_entity.pdbx_description
1 polymer ?
#
loop_
_entity_poly.entity_id
_entity_poly.type
_entity_poly.pdbx_seq_one_letter_code
_entity_poly.pdbx_strand_id
1 'polypeptide(L)'
;MNLNGLNEQSYTELEDYWVRVFLNVVQDQDKENWVIPYYNTSFSNGQKVMDMNPIFSAKSKLSHKSIRLIQETDHEEDDVHYWLDTNGKNELVIICSLSQQHVHKVKGIIKRWIYE
;
A
#
# COMPACT_ATOMS: atom_id res chain seq x y z
N MET A 1 -14.30 -10.34 8.22
CA MET A 1 -13.56 -10.59 9.50
C MET A 1 -12.95 -9.26 9.92
N ASN A 2 -13.51 -8.60 10.92
CA ASN A 2 -13.12 -7.26 11.36
C ASN A 2 -11.60 -7.18 11.67
N LEU A 3 -10.84 -6.33 10.98
CA LEU A 3 -9.37 -6.23 11.11
C LEU A 3 -8.92 -5.61 12.45
N ASN A 4 -9.86 -5.11 13.25
CA ASN A 4 -9.66 -4.74 14.67
C ASN A 4 -9.22 -5.92 15.57
N GLY A 5 -9.11 -7.14 15.03
CA GLY A 5 -8.62 -8.33 15.72
C GLY A 5 -7.24 -8.84 15.26
N LEU A 6 -6.53 -8.12 14.38
CA LEU A 6 -5.16 -8.50 14.03
C LEU A 6 -4.22 -8.24 15.21
N ASN A 7 -3.37 -9.22 15.52
CA ASN A 7 -2.23 -8.99 16.40
C ASN A 7 -1.09 -8.31 15.62
N GLU A 8 -0.12 -7.77 16.36
CA GLU A 8 1.02 -7.03 15.79
C GLU A 8 1.84 -7.86 14.80
N GLN A 9 1.96 -9.17 15.03
CA GLN A 9 2.67 -10.08 14.13
C GLN A 9 1.95 -10.16 12.78
N SER A 10 0.66 -10.46 12.77
CA SER A 10 -0.12 -10.56 11.54
C SER A 10 -0.20 -9.22 10.79
N TYR A 11 -0.22 -8.10 11.51
CA TYR A 11 -0.12 -6.77 10.91
C TYR A 11 1.23 -6.56 10.19
N THR A 12 2.34 -6.92 10.86
CA THR A 12 3.69 -6.83 10.29
C THR A 12 3.84 -7.75 9.07
N GLU A 13 3.31 -8.97 9.12
CA GLU A 13 3.33 -9.91 8.00
C GLU A 13 2.60 -9.37 6.76
N LEU A 14 1.51 -8.62 6.97
CA LEU A 14 0.77 -7.94 5.91
C LEU A 14 1.53 -6.75 5.33
N GLU A 15 2.15 -5.91 6.16
CA GLU A 15 3.02 -4.82 5.69
C GLU A 15 4.15 -5.39 4.81
N ASP A 16 4.86 -6.41 5.30
CA ASP A 16 5.94 -7.08 4.57
C ASP A 16 5.46 -7.72 3.28
N TYR A 17 4.25 -8.30 3.29
CA TYR A 17 3.64 -8.87 2.10
C TYR A 17 3.45 -7.81 1.01
N TRP A 18 2.87 -6.66 1.36
CA TRP A 18 2.62 -5.59 0.40
C TRP A 18 3.91 -4.90 -0.06
N VAL A 19 4.93 -4.79 0.80
CA VAL A 19 6.29 -4.37 0.39
C VAL A 19 6.84 -5.32 -0.69
N ARG A 20 6.76 -6.64 -0.48
CA ARG A 20 7.20 -7.63 -1.48
C ARG A 20 6.39 -7.54 -2.77
N VAL A 21 5.07 -7.37 -2.69
CA VAL A 21 4.21 -7.20 -3.87
C VAL A 21 4.65 -5.98 -4.69
N PHE A 22 4.88 -4.85 -4.02
CA PHE A 22 5.32 -3.62 -4.66
C PHE A 22 6.71 -3.77 -5.31
N LEU A 23 7.69 -4.30 -4.59
CA LEU A 23 9.05 -4.49 -5.11
C LEU A 23 9.13 -5.49 -6.27
N ASN A 24 8.13 -6.37 -6.41
CA ASN A 24 8.00 -7.24 -7.59
C ASN A 24 7.41 -6.53 -8.82
N VAL A 25 6.81 -5.35 -8.65
CA VAL A 25 6.28 -4.53 -9.74
C VAL A 25 7.31 -3.52 -10.23
N VAL A 26 8.11 -2.97 -9.32
CA VAL A 26 9.17 -1.99 -9.62
C VAL A 26 10.36 -2.68 -10.30
N GLN A 27 10.83 -2.09 -11.40
CA GLN A 27 12.03 -2.54 -12.09
C GLN A 27 13.26 -2.42 -11.18
N ASP A 28 14.22 -3.34 -11.27
CA ASP A 28 15.33 -3.44 -10.32
C ASP A 28 16.12 -2.14 -10.16
N GLN A 29 16.36 -1.43 -11.26
CA GLN A 29 17.10 -0.16 -11.25
C GLN A 29 16.34 0.99 -10.58
N ASP A 30 15.02 0.88 -10.42
CA ASP A 30 14.19 1.92 -9.82
C ASP A 30 13.92 1.68 -8.34
N LYS A 31 14.29 0.52 -7.77
CA LYS A 31 13.95 0.17 -6.38
C LYS A 31 14.48 1.18 -5.38
N GLU A 32 15.71 1.67 -5.57
CA GLU A 32 16.33 2.67 -4.69
C GLU A 32 15.66 4.05 -4.75
N ASN A 33 14.85 4.32 -5.78
CA ASN A 33 14.10 5.57 -5.93
C ASN A 33 12.93 5.66 -4.94
N TRP A 34 12.51 4.56 -4.31
CA TRP A 34 11.33 4.54 -3.47
C TRP A 34 11.68 4.61 -1.98
N VAL A 35 11.00 5.51 -1.27
CA VAL A 35 10.97 5.53 0.20
C VAL A 35 9.80 4.68 0.66
N ILE A 36 10.08 3.65 1.47
CA ILE A 36 9.12 2.68 1.98
C ILE A 36 9.46 2.36 3.45
N PRO A 37 8.53 2.47 4.41
CA PRO A 37 7.21 3.09 4.26
C PRO A 37 7.32 4.62 4.07
N TYR A 38 6.36 5.23 3.38
CA TYR A 38 6.29 6.70 3.23
C TYR A 38 5.56 7.35 4.41
N TYR A 39 4.40 6.82 4.79
CA TYR A 39 3.67 7.25 5.98
C TYR A 39 4.19 6.53 7.21
N ASN A 40 4.34 7.28 8.31
CA ASN A 40 4.73 6.71 9.58
C ASN A 40 3.51 6.01 10.21
N THR A 41 3.58 4.68 10.33
CA THR A 41 2.55 3.83 10.95
C THR A 41 2.87 3.49 12.41
N SER A 42 3.83 4.20 13.02
CA SER A 42 4.22 4.05 14.42
C SER A 42 4.10 5.36 15.21
N PHE A 43 3.72 5.24 16.48
CA PHE A 43 3.79 6.32 17.44
C PHE A 43 5.24 6.72 17.74
N SER A 44 5.44 7.86 18.41
CA SER A 44 6.77 8.34 18.81
C SER A 44 7.53 7.39 19.75
N ASN A 45 6.81 6.49 20.43
CA ASN A 45 7.38 5.43 21.28
C ASN A 45 7.72 4.13 20.52
N GLY A 46 7.55 4.10 19.19
CA GLY A 46 7.83 2.93 18.34
C GLY A 46 6.69 1.93 18.22
N GLN A 47 5.64 2.03 19.03
CA GLN A 47 4.47 1.15 18.95
C GLN A 47 3.71 1.38 17.63
N LYS A 48 3.30 0.31 16.95
CA LYS A 48 2.48 0.40 15.73
C LYS A 48 1.08 0.93 16.05
N VAL A 49 0.57 1.82 15.19
CA VAL A 49 -0.79 2.38 15.28
C VAL A 49 -1.84 1.32 15.01
N MET A 50 -1.56 0.40 14.07
CA MET A 50 -2.40 -0.76 13.69
C MET A 50 -3.86 -0.41 13.35
N ASP A 51 -4.13 0.78 12.80
CA ASP A 51 -5.47 1.25 12.41
C ASP A 51 -5.80 1.00 10.91
N MET A 52 -4.94 0.25 10.22
CA MET A 52 -5.05 -0.13 8.80
C MET A 52 -4.92 1.01 7.79
N ASN A 53 -4.57 2.23 8.21
CA ASN A 53 -4.49 3.40 7.33
C ASN A 53 -3.13 4.12 7.39
N PRO A 54 -2.20 3.81 6.47
CA PRO A 54 -2.22 2.74 5.46
C PRO A 54 -1.45 1.48 5.89
N ILE A 55 -1.84 0.31 5.35
CA ILE A 55 -1.06 -0.95 5.52
C ILE A 55 0.20 -0.97 4.63
N PHE A 56 0.24 -0.15 3.59
CA PHE A 56 1.44 0.04 2.77
C PHE A 56 1.50 1.45 2.22
N SER A 57 2.70 2.02 2.14
CA SER A 57 2.91 3.30 1.46
C SER A 57 4.31 3.43 0.88
N ALA A 58 4.41 4.08 -0.27
CA ALA A 58 5.67 4.34 -0.94
C ALA A 58 5.66 5.72 -1.61
N LYS A 59 6.82 6.37 -1.68
CA LYS A 59 6.98 7.64 -2.41
C LYS A 59 8.26 7.66 -3.23
N SER A 60 8.14 8.07 -4.49
CA SER A 60 9.27 8.27 -5.38
C SER A 60 10.04 9.54 -4.97
N LYS A 61 11.37 9.41 -4.90
CA LYS A 61 12.29 10.53 -4.68
C LYS A 61 12.36 11.45 -5.91
N LEU A 62 12.24 10.88 -7.11
CA LEU A 62 12.41 11.59 -8.38
C LEU A 62 11.10 12.15 -8.95
N SER A 63 10.05 11.32 -9.08
CA SER A 63 8.81 11.74 -9.75
C SER A 63 7.79 12.38 -8.82
N HIS A 64 8.05 12.34 -7.51
CA HIS A 64 7.12 12.71 -6.45
C HIS A 64 5.79 11.94 -6.47
N LYS A 65 5.62 10.92 -7.32
CA LYS A 65 4.48 9.99 -7.27
C LYS A 65 4.51 9.25 -5.92
N SER A 66 3.38 9.19 -5.22
CA SER A 66 3.22 8.32 -4.05
C SER A 66 2.12 7.29 -4.26
N ILE A 67 2.13 6.28 -3.40
CA ILE A 67 1.13 5.22 -3.34
C ILE A 67 0.81 4.98 -1.87
N ARG A 68 -0.46 4.81 -1.55
CA ARG A 68 -0.89 4.20 -0.29
C ARG A 68 -1.93 3.13 -0.55
N LEU A 69 -1.86 2.06 0.21
CA LEU A 69 -2.81 0.95 0.16
C LEU A 69 -3.45 0.81 1.54
N ILE A 70 -4.78 0.77 1.55
CA ILE A 70 -5.62 0.48 2.70
C ILE A 70 -6.24 -0.89 2.43
N GLN A 71 -6.06 -1.82 3.35
CA GLN A 71 -6.64 -3.14 3.23
C GLN A 71 -7.84 -3.24 4.15
N GLU A 72 -9.05 -3.43 3.61
CA GLU A 72 -10.23 -3.72 4.43
C GLU A 72 -10.74 -5.14 4.17
N THR A 73 -11.26 -5.78 5.21
CA THR A 73 -11.70 -7.18 5.17
C THR A 73 -13.17 -7.36 4.82
N ASP A 74 -13.96 -6.31 4.99
CA ASP A 74 -15.41 -6.32 4.81
C ASP A 74 -15.79 -5.34 3.69
N HIS A 75 -14.98 -5.28 2.62
CA HIS A 75 -15.45 -4.65 1.39
C HIS A 75 -16.53 -5.53 0.78
N GLU A 76 -17.78 -5.07 0.86
CA GLU A 76 -18.93 -5.69 0.21
C GLU A 76 -18.83 -5.67 -1.32
N GLU A 77 -17.89 -4.91 -1.88
CA GLU A 77 -17.61 -4.86 -3.31
C GLU A 77 -16.50 -5.87 -3.69
N ASP A 78 -16.80 -6.72 -4.68
CA ASP A 78 -15.91 -7.75 -5.25
C ASP A 78 -14.70 -7.17 -6.03
N ASP A 79 -14.34 -5.90 -5.86
CA ASP A 79 -13.32 -5.23 -6.66
C ASP A 79 -12.34 -4.33 -5.87
N VAL A 80 -11.24 -3.98 -6.54
CA VAL A 80 -10.20 -3.06 -6.08
C VAL A 80 -10.64 -1.63 -6.41
N HIS A 81 -10.83 -0.82 -5.38
CA HIS A 81 -11.10 0.60 -5.53
C HIS A 81 -9.80 1.38 -5.59
N TYR A 82 -9.70 2.34 -6.49
CA TYR A 82 -8.57 3.23 -6.53
C TYR A 82 -8.92 4.59 -7.13
N TRP A 83 -8.20 5.61 -6.70
CA TRP A 83 -8.28 6.95 -7.27
C TRP A 83 -6.94 7.67 -7.15
N LEU A 84 -6.80 8.77 -7.89
CA LEU A 84 -5.68 9.67 -7.78
C LEU A 84 -6.05 10.84 -6.87
N ASP A 85 -5.31 11.01 -5.77
CA ASP A 85 -5.36 12.23 -4.97
C ASP A 85 -4.40 13.26 -5.57
N THR A 86 -4.97 14.07 -6.45
CA THR A 86 -4.26 15.18 -7.12
C THR A 86 -4.32 16.48 -6.31
N ASN A 87 -4.97 16.48 -5.14
CA ASN A 87 -5.04 17.66 -4.26
C ASN A 87 -3.73 17.81 -3.47
N GLY A 88 -2.63 18.05 -4.19
CA GLY A 88 -1.32 18.40 -3.65
C GLY A 88 -0.39 17.23 -3.32
N LYS A 89 -0.81 15.97 -3.48
CA LYS A 89 0.00 14.81 -3.09
C LYS A 89 0.54 13.96 -4.25
N ASN A 90 -0.02 14.07 -5.46
CA ASN A 90 0.33 13.21 -6.60
C ASN A 90 0.34 11.73 -6.17
N GLU A 91 -0.75 11.30 -5.55
CA GLU A 91 -0.83 10.05 -4.79
C GLU A 91 -1.86 9.10 -5.41
N LEU A 92 -1.46 7.86 -5.63
CA LEU A 92 -2.38 6.76 -5.91
C LEU A 92 -2.89 6.17 -4.60
N VAL A 93 -4.20 6.19 -4.41
CA VAL A 93 -4.86 5.55 -3.27
C VAL A 93 -5.51 4.27 -3.74
N ILE A 94 -5.20 3.16 -3.08
CA ILE A 94 -5.75 1.83 -3.38
C ILE A 94 -6.44 1.31 -2.13
N ILE A 95 -7.64 0.78 -2.32
CA ILE A 95 -8.46 0.14 -1.31
C ILE A 95 -8.83 -1.26 -1.83
N CYS A 96 -8.48 -2.31 -1.08
CA CYS A 96 -8.77 -3.68 -1.49
C CYS A 96 -8.80 -4.68 -0.32
N SER A 97 -9.51 -5.79 -0.49
CA SER A 97 -9.34 -6.96 0.38
C SER A 97 -8.20 -7.87 -0.09
N LEU A 98 -7.68 -8.72 0.82
CA LEU A 98 -6.61 -9.65 0.49
C LEU A 98 -7.14 -10.88 -0.26
N SER A 99 -7.01 -10.88 -1.58
CA SER A 99 -7.28 -12.04 -2.44
C SER A 99 -6.26 -12.11 -3.59
N GLN A 100 -6.05 -13.29 -4.18
CA GLN A 100 -5.13 -13.41 -5.33
C GLN A 100 -5.57 -12.53 -6.52
N GLN A 101 -6.88 -12.45 -6.77
CA GLN A 101 -7.46 -11.62 -7.81
C GLN A 101 -7.20 -10.14 -7.56
N HIS A 102 -7.39 -9.67 -6.32
CA HIS A 102 -7.13 -8.28 -5.95
C HIS A 102 -5.65 -7.95 -6.03
N VAL A 103 -4.77 -8.82 -5.54
CA VAL A 103 -3.31 -8.63 -5.65
C VAL A 103 -2.89 -8.51 -7.12
N HIS A 104 -3.46 -9.32 -8.02
CA HIS A 104 -3.16 -9.21 -9.45
C HIS A 104 -3.61 -7.85 -10.03
N LYS A 105 -4.84 -7.42 -9.72
CA LYS A 105 -5.38 -6.11 -10.13
C LYS A 105 -4.53 -4.96 -9.59
N VAL A 106 -4.18 -4.99 -8.31
CA VAL A 106 -3.33 -4.00 -7.63
C VAL A 106 -1.96 -3.89 -8.31
N LYS A 107 -1.31 -5.02 -8.65
CA LYS A 107 -0.04 -4.99 -9.39
C LYS A 107 -0.17 -4.26 -10.73
N GLY A 108 -1.25 -4.50 -11.47
CA GLY A 108 -1.51 -3.80 -12.74
C GLY A 108 -1.75 -2.31 -12.55
N ILE A 109 -2.52 -1.92 -11.52
CA ILE A 109 -2.77 -0.52 -11.17
C ILE A 109 -1.47 0.20 -10.77
N ILE A 110 -0.66 -0.40 -9.89
CA ILE A 110 0.64 0.14 -9.47
C ILE A 110 1.58 0.28 -10.67
N LYS A 111 1.68 -0.74 -11.52
CA LYS A 111 2.59 -0.72 -12.68
C LYS A 111 2.26 0.44 -13.62
N ARG A 112 0.98 0.61 -13.98
CA ARG A 112 0.52 1.72 -14.81
C ARG A 112 0.83 3.05 -14.15
N TRP A 113 0.51 3.20 -12.88
CA TRP A 113 0.80 4.44 -12.16
C TRP A 113 2.28 4.82 -12.15
N ILE A 114 3.18 3.85 -12.03
CA ILE A 114 4.62 4.14 -11.99
C ILE A 114 5.14 4.53 -13.38
N TYR A 115 4.76 3.76 -14.40
CA TYR A 115 5.43 3.77 -15.71
C TYR A 115 4.64 4.40 -16.87
N GLU A 116 3.37 4.73 -16.66
CA GLU A 116 2.51 5.50 -17.58
C GLU A 116 2.26 6.91 -17.01
#